data_AF-A0A965RMG3-F1
#
_entry.id   AF-A0A965RMG3-F1
#
_cell.length_a   1.000
_cell.length_b   1.000
_cell.length_c   1.000
_cell.angle_alpha   90.00
_cell.angle_beta   90.00
_cell.angle_gamma   90.00
#
_symmetry.space_group_name_H-M   'P 1'
#
loop_
_entity.id
_entity.type
_entity.pdbx_description
1 polymer ?
#
loop_
_entity_poly.entity_id
_entity_poly.type
_entity_poly.pdbx_seq_one_letter_code
_entity_poly.pdbx_strand_id
1 'polypeptide(L)'
;MVHITRVALRQSAPKLSFGRRAGAAVGQQMMRGLGWLVLLASCALAAAFLTYHPADYSLNSQPFETDHIKNIMGPVGAVVADVLVQAFGWGAYLLLLVLPTWGWRLKSAAALDHFAGRLLMLLAALVSASVMFEMVFPLPQPRLSTSFGGAAGQLVAQMVLPAQPLP
;
A
#
# COMPACT_ATOMS: atom_id res chain seq x y z
N MET A 1 -44.92 -49.74 -28.21
CA MET A 1 -43.55 -50.17 -27.89
C MET A 1 -42.78 -48.95 -27.37
N VAL A 2 -42.64 -48.86 -26.04
CA VAL A 2 -41.66 -48.11 -25.20
C VAL A 2 -41.52 -46.59 -25.44
N HIS A 3 -42.22 -45.74 -24.66
CA HIS A 3 -41.74 -45.05 -23.43
C HIS A 3 -40.32 -44.46 -23.51
N ILE A 4 -40.14 -43.17 -23.21
CA ILE A 4 -39.14 -42.65 -22.25
C ILE A 4 -39.36 -41.14 -22.09
N THR A 5 -39.92 -40.78 -20.94
CA THR A 5 -40.09 -39.43 -20.41
C THR A 5 -38.74 -38.95 -19.88
N ARG A 6 -38.09 -37.98 -20.53
CA ARG A 6 -36.91 -37.31 -19.96
C ARG A 6 -37.35 -36.19 -19.02
N VAL A 7 -37.64 -36.56 -17.78
CA VAL A 7 -37.66 -35.60 -16.66
C VAL A 7 -36.21 -35.17 -16.43
N ALA A 8 -35.85 -34.02 -16.99
CA ALA A 8 -34.59 -33.37 -16.70
C ALA A 8 -34.57 -33.01 -15.20
N LEU A 9 -33.81 -33.79 -14.43
CA LEU A 9 -33.52 -33.54 -13.03
C LEU A 9 -32.91 -32.15 -12.91
N ARG A 10 -33.75 -31.18 -12.54
CA ARG A 10 -33.35 -29.85 -12.11
C ARG A 10 -32.41 -30.04 -10.92
N GLN A 11 -31.10 -29.94 -11.16
CA GLN A 11 -30.08 -30.10 -10.14
C GLN A 11 -30.33 -29.05 -9.05
N SER A 12 -30.86 -29.51 -7.93
CA SER A 12 -31.09 -28.72 -6.73
C SER A 12 -29.74 -28.33 -6.17
N ALA A 13 -29.27 -27.11 -6.48
CA ALA A 13 -28.13 -26.52 -5.79
C ALA A 13 -28.37 -26.67 -4.27
N PRO A 14 -27.38 -27.17 -3.49
CA PRO A 14 -27.58 -27.43 -2.08
C PRO A 14 -28.03 -26.14 -1.38
N LYS A 15 -29.22 -26.18 -0.75
CA LYS A 15 -29.71 -25.06 0.07
C LYS A 15 -28.76 -24.92 1.25
N LEU A 16 -27.80 -23.99 1.16
CA LEU A 16 -26.93 -23.62 2.27
C LEU A 16 -27.78 -23.39 3.52
N SER A 17 -27.45 -24.08 4.62
CA SER A 17 -28.18 -23.95 5.88
C SER A 17 -28.14 -22.51 6.39
N PHE A 18 -29.18 -22.08 7.10
CA PHE A 18 -29.34 -20.72 7.60
C PHE A 18 -28.08 -20.20 8.33
N GLY A 19 -27.44 -21.04 9.15
CA GLY A 19 -26.19 -20.69 9.85
C GLY A 19 -25.00 -20.39 8.93
N ARG A 20 -24.83 -21.15 7.83
CA ARG A 20 -23.75 -20.87 6.85
C ARG A 20 -24.00 -19.59 6.08
N ARG A 21 -25.27 -19.26 5.78
CA ARG A 21 -25.66 -18.00 5.14
C ARG A 21 -25.45 -16.80 6.06
N ALA A 22 -25.81 -16.93 7.33
CA ALA A 22 -25.58 -15.90 8.35
C ALA A 22 -24.07 -15.63 8.54
N GLY A 23 -23.25 -16.69 8.66
CA GLY A 23 -21.79 -16.56 8.76
C GLY A 23 -21.16 -15.92 7.52
N ALA A 24 -21.58 -16.32 6.31
CA ALA A 24 -21.10 -15.70 5.08
C ALA A 24 -21.48 -14.21 4.96
N ALA A 25 -22.69 -13.84 5.40
CA ALA A 25 -23.12 -12.45 5.41
C ALA A 25 -22.29 -11.60 6.39
N VAL A 26 -22.02 -12.09 7.60
CA VAL A 26 -21.16 -11.41 8.59
C VAL A 26 -19.74 -11.24 8.03
N GLY A 27 -19.17 -12.29 7.44
CA GLY A 27 -17.84 -12.23 6.82
C GLY A 27 -17.76 -11.18 5.71
N GLN A 28 -18.79 -11.08 4.86
CA GLN A 28 -18.85 -10.04 3.83
C GLN A 28 -18.93 -8.63 4.43
N GLN A 29 -19.70 -8.41 5.49
CA GLN A 29 -19.76 -7.10 6.15
C GLN A 29 -18.43 -6.71 6.80
N MET A 30 -17.71 -7.66 7.41
CA MET A 30 -16.38 -7.42 7.96
C MET A 30 -15.38 -7.03 6.87
N MET A 31 -15.36 -7.76 5.74
CA MET A 31 -14.51 -7.41 4.59
C MET A 31 -14.84 -6.02 4.05
N ARG A 32 -16.12 -5.66 4.00
CA ARG A 32 -16.55 -4.34 3.56
C ARG A 32 -16.06 -3.23 4.47
N GLY A 33 -16.18 -3.43 5.79
CA GLY A 33 -15.66 -2.51 6.81
C GLY A 33 -14.15 -2.33 6.70
N LEU A 34 -13.41 -3.43 6.55
CA LEU A 34 -11.96 -3.38 6.34
C LEU A 34 -11.60 -2.62 5.06
N GLY A 35 -12.35 -2.82 3.97
CA GLY A 35 -12.14 -2.10 2.72
C GLY A 35 -12.32 -0.58 2.86
N TRP A 36 -13.36 -0.14 3.59
CA TRP A 36 -13.54 1.27 3.90
C TRP A 36 -12.41 1.82 4.77
N LEU A 37 -11.96 1.07 5.77
CA LEU A 37 -10.83 1.47 6.60
C LEU A 37 -9.55 1.64 5.77
N VAL A 38 -9.26 0.71 4.86
CA VAL A 38 -8.10 0.81 3.95
C VAL A 38 -8.23 2.01 3.01
N LEU A 39 -9.43 2.29 2.48
CA LEU A 39 -9.67 3.48 1.67
C LEU A 39 -9.43 4.77 2.46
N LEU A 40 -9.96 4.87 3.67
CA LEU A 40 -9.74 6.01 4.55
C LEU A 40 -8.25 6.18 4.89
N ALA A 41 -7.56 5.09 5.22
CA ALA A 41 -6.12 5.10 5.46
C ALA A 41 -5.33 5.54 4.20
N SER A 42 -5.75 5.13 3.01
CA SER A 42 -5.12 5.55 1.77
C SER A 42 -5.32 7.04 1.47
N CYS A 43 -6.50 7.59 1.77
CA CYS A 43 -6.74 9.03 1.67
C CYS A 43 -5.93 9.81 2.70
N ALA A 44 -5.83 9.30 3.94
CA ALA A 44 -5.00 9.89 4.98
C ALA A 44 -3.52 9.88 4.58
N LEU A 45 -3.02 8.78 4.02
CA LEU A 45 -1.67 8.67 3.50
C LEU A 45 -1.42 9.64 2.34
N ALA A 46 -2.38 9.76 1.41
CA ALA A 46 -2.29 10.71 0.31
C ALA A 46 -2.22 12.16 0.81
N ALA A 47 -3.06 12.53 1.77
CA ALA A 47 -2.99 13.84 2.42
C ALA A 47 -1.63 14.05 3.11
N ALA A 48 -1.14 13.04 3.84
CA ALA A 48 0.15 13.11 4.52
C ALA A 48 1.32 13.29 3.55
N PHE A 49 1.28 12.67 2.36
CA PHE A 49 2.28 12.85 1.31
C PHE A 49 2.16 14.21 0.62
N LEU A 50 0.94 14.66 0.31
CA LEU A 50 0.70 15.96 -0.35
C LEU A 50 1.07 17.15 0.54
N THR A 51 0.90 17.01 1.85
CA THR A 51 1.32 18.01 2.83
C THR A 51 2.64 17.65 3.51
N TYR A 52 3.41 16.72 2.94
CA TYR A 52 4.73 16.42 3.44
C TYR A 52 5.64 17.61 3.17
N HIS A 53 6.23 18.13 4.24
CA HIS A 53 7.25 19.15 4.15
C HIS A 53 8.53 18.61 4.82
N PRO A 54 9.65 18.54 4.10
CA PRO A 54 10.89 17.94 4.59
C PRO A 54 11.48 18.64 5.82
N ALA A 55 11.15 19.93 6.00
CA ALA A 55 11.57 20.68 7.19
C ALA A 55 10.64 20.50 8.40
N ASP A 56 9.50 19.80 8.23
CA ASP A 56 8.50 19.76 9.30
C ASP A 56 8.78 18.63 10.31
N TYR A 57 9.35 17.50 9.92
CA TYR A 57 9.87 16.46 10.84
C TYR A 57 10.86 15.54 10.15
N SER A 58 11.94 15.19 10.84
CA SER A 58 12.68 13.96 10.60
C SER A 58 12.96 13.28 11.94
N LEU A 59 12.97 11.95 12.00
CA LEU A 59 13.40 11.20 13.20
C LEU A 59 14.81 11.60 13.70
N ASN A 60 15.57 12.34 12.88
CA ASN A 60 16.95 12.72 13.11
C ASN A 60 17.14 14.23 13.35
N SER A 61 16.08 15.05 13.38
CA SER A 61 16.21 16.49 13.63
C SER A 61 15.04 17.05 14.42
N GLN A 62 15.38 17.43 15.66
CA GLN A 62 14.68 18.29 16.62
C GLN A 62 13.63 17.66 17.55
N PRO A 63 13.53 18.17 18.81
CA PRO A 63 12.55 17.71 19.78
C PRO A 63 11.12 17.93 19.29
N PHE A 64 10.19 17.25 19.96
CA PHE A 64 8.76 17.23 19.72
C PHE A 64 8.09 18.62 19.97
N GLU A 65 8.44 19.66 19.20
CA GLU A 65 7.72 20.94 19.21
C GLU A 65 6.54 20.85 18.23
N THR A 66 5.34 20.70 18.78
CA THR A 66 4.08 20.59 18.02
C THR A 66 3.67 21.87 17.29
N ASP A 67 4.36 22.98 17.50
CA ASP A 67 4.01 24.29 16.92
C ASP A 67 4.42 24.45 15.44
N HIS A 68 5.17 23.49 14.87
CA HIS A 68 5.69 23.58 13.50
C HIS A 68 5.20 22.49 12.53
N ILE A 69 4.23 21.65 12.94
CA ILE A 69 3.68 20.58 12.08
C ILE A 69 2.73 21.18 11.02
N LYS A 70 3.09 21.17 9.73
CA LYS A 70 2.15 21.57 8.66
C LYS A 70 1.43 20.38 8.03
N ASN A 71 1.72 19.15 8.45
CA ASN A 71 1.00 17.96 8.01
C ASN A 71 -0.43 17.97 8.57
N ILE A 72 -1.43 17.95 7.69
CA ILE A 72 -2.85 18.03 8.08
C ILE A 72 -3.29 16.78 8.88
N MET A 73 -2.59 15.66 8.72
CA MET A 73 -2.82 14.43 9.51
C MET A 73 -2.10 14.46 10.87
N GLY A 74 -1.50 15.58 11.24
CA GLY A 74 -0.80 15.79 12.51
C GLY A 74 0.53 15.02 12.61
N PRO A 75 1.04 14.83 13.85
CA PRO A 75 2.36 14.22 14.08
C PRO A 75 2.47 12.80 13.50
N VAL A 76 1.41 11.99 13.62
CA VAL A 76 1.40 10.60 13.14
C VAL A 76 1.54 10.55 11.62
N GLY A 77 0.81 11.40 10.90
CA GLY A 77 0.90 11.48 9.43
C GLY A 77 2.27 11.95 8.97
N ALA A 78 2.88 12.92 9.67
CA ALA A 78 4.23 13.39 9.41
C ALA A 78 5.27 12.26 9.56
N VAL A 79 5.24 11.52 10.68
CA VAL A 79 6.16 10.39 10.94
C VAL A 79 5.98 9.28 9.92
N VAL A 80 4.75 8.89 9.60
CA VAL A 80 4.49 7.83 8.62
C VAL A 80 4.99 8.22 7.24
N ALA A 81 4.74 9.47 6.81
CA ALA A 81 5.23 9.96 5.53
C ALA A 81 6.76 10.02 5.50
N ASP A 82 7.38 10.53 6.56
CA ASP A 82 8.83 10.62 6.69
C ASP A 82 9.50 9.23 6.62
N VAL A 83 9.02 8.25 7.39
CA VAL A 83 9.56 6.88 7.37
C VAL A 83 9.44 6.24 5.99
N LEU A 84 8.29 6.40 5.32
CA LEU A 84 8.08 5.81 3.99
C LEU A 84 8.96 6.47 2.92
N VAL A 85 9.07 7.80 2.94
CA VAL A 85 9.92 8.55 2.01
C VAL A 85 11.39 8.28 2.28
N GLN A 86 11.83 8.20 3.54
CA GLN A 86 13.22 7.84 3.86
C GLN A 86 13.55 6.41 3.42
N ALA A 87 12.65 5.45 3.64
CA ALA A 87 12.87 4.06 3.29
C ALA A 87 12.88 3.82 1.78
N PHE A 88 11.90 4.36 1.06
CA PHE A 88 11.63 3.99 -0.34
C PHE A 88 11.76 5.16 -1.33
N GLY A 89 12.03 6.38 -0.87
CA GLY A 89 12.10 7.58 -1.70
C GLY A 89 10.80 7.84 -2.45
N TRP A 90 10.92 8.15 -3.73
CA TRP A 90 9.78 8.37 -4.62
C TRP A 90 9.02 7.07 -4.93
N GLY A 91 9.64 5.91 -4.71
CA GLY A 91 8.98 4.60 -4.81
C GLY A 91 7.79 4.48 -3.85
N ALA A 92 7.83 5.17 -2.69
CA ALA A 92 6.75 5.16 -1.71
C ALA A 92 5.39 5.62 -2.28
N TYR A 93 5.39 6.51 -3.28
CA TYR A 93 4.16 7.04 -3.90
C TYR A 93 3.35 5.95 -4.62
N LEU A 94 3.95 4.80 -4.93
CA LEU A 94 3.24 3.62 -5.44
C LEU A 94 2.14 3.12 -4.47
N LEU A 95 2.30 3.35 -3.16
CA LEU A 95 1.28 3.04 -2.16
C LEU A 95 -0.02 3.82 -2.40
N LEU A 96 0.07 5.04 -2.94
CA LEU A 96 -1.10 5.87 -3.27
C LEU A 96 -1.92 5.30 -4.44
N LEU A 97 -1.36 4.36 -5.21
CA LEU A 97 -2.08 3.64 -6.26
C LEU A 97 -2.58 2.29 -5.75
N VAL A 98 -1.75 1.55 -5.02
CA VAL A 98 -2.06 0.18 -4.62
C VAL A 98 -3.10 0.13 -3.50
N LEU A 99 -2.96 0.93 -2.44
CA LEU A 99 -3.87 0.86 -1.29
C LEU A 99 -5.32 1.21 -1.65
N PRO A 100 -5.62 2.25 -2.47
CA PRO A 100 -6.98 2.49 -2.91
C PRO A 100 -7.58 1.33 -3.71
N THR A 101 -6.79 0.66 -4.55
CA THR A 101 -7.29 -0.49 -5.34
C THR A 101 -7.64 -1.68 -4.45
N TRP A 102 -6.87 -1.93 -3.38
CA TRP A 102 -7.14 -2.99 -2.42
C TRP A 102 -8.34 -2.65 -1.55
N GLY A 103 -8.42 -1.42 -1.06
CA GLY A 103 -9.56 -0.91 -0.32
C GLY A 103 -10.86 -0.99 -1.13
N TRP A 104 -10.80 -0.61 -2.42
CA TRP A 104 -11.93 -0.73 -3.35
C TRP A 104 -12.39 -2.20 -3.51
N ARG A 105 -11.45 -3.13 -3.71
CA ARG A 105 -11.77 -4.57 -3.83
C ARG A 105 -12.40 -5.13 -2.57
N LEU A 106 -11.81 -4.83 -1.41
CA LEU A 106 -12.34 -5.26 -0.10
C LEU A 106 -13.75 -4.70 0.16
N LYS A 107 -13.99 -3.42 -0.12
CA LYS A 107 -15.33 -2.82 0.07
C LYS A 107 -16.38 -3.37 -0.90
N SER A 108 -15.94 -3.88 -2.05
CA SER A 108 -16.82 -4.58 -3.00
C SER A 108 -17.08 -6.03 -2.59
N ALA A 109 -16.60 -6.46 -1.41
CA ALA A 109 -16.60 -7.85 -0.95
C ALA A 109 -15.99 -8.82 -1.97
N ALA A 110 -15.09 -8.33 -2.82
CA ALA A 110 -14.32 -9.16 -3.72
C ALA A 110 -13.22 -9.86 -2.92
N ALA A 111 -13.00 -11.15 -3.19
CA ALA A 111 -11.93 -11.90 -2.54
C ALA A 111 -10.57 -11.28 -2.90
N LEU A 112 -9.72 -11.10 -1.88
CA LEU A 112 -8.30 -10.88 -2.06
C LEU A 112 -7.60 -12.23 -2.02
N ASP A 113 -7.76 -13.00 -3.11
CA ASP A 113 -7.04 -14.27 -3.24
C ASP A 113 -5.52 -14.02 -3.19
N HIS A 114 -4.81 -14.89 -2.48
CA HIS A 114 -3.35 -14.85 -2.31
C HIS A 114 -2.83 -13.54 -1.69
N PHE A 115 -3.45 -13.06 -0.60
CA PHE A 115 -3.06 -11.83 0.09
C PHE A 115 -1.54 -11.76 0.39
N ALA A 116 -0.96 -12.85 0.91
CA ALA A 116 0.48 -12.90 1.20
C ALA A 116 1.33 -12.69 -0.07
N GLY A 117 0.96 -13.32 -1.19
CA GLY A 117 1.65 -13.13 -2.47
C GLY A 117 1.52 -11.70 -2.99
N ARG A 118 0.35 -11.08 -2.85
CA ARG A 118 0.13 -9.67 -3.22
C ARG A 118 0.95 -8.72 -2.35
N LEU A 119 1.08 -9.01 -1.06
CA LEU A 119 1.94 -8.23 -0.15
C LEU A 119 3.41 -8.35 -0.52
N LEU A 120 3.89 -9.57 -0.80
CA LEU A 120 5.25 -9.79 -1.28
C LEU A 120 5.53 -9.07 -2.61
N MET A 121 4.59 -9.13 -3.55
CA MET A 121 4.68 -8.39 -4.81
C MET A 121 4.68 -6.88 -4.61
N LEU A 122 3.90 -6.35 -3.67
CA LEU A 122 3.92 -4.94 -3.32
C LEU A 122 5.27 -4.53 -2.75
N LEU A 123 5.83 -5.29 -1.81
CA LEU A 123 7.15 -5.03 -1.25
C LEU A 123 8.24 -5.09 -2.32
N ALA A 124 8.21 -6.09 -3.19
CA ALA A 124 9.12 -6.18 -4.32
C ALA A 124 8.97 -4.98 -5.27
N ALA A 125 7.74 -4.58 -5.61
CA ALA A 125 7.47 -3.43 -6.46
C ALA A 125 7.96 -2.11 -5.84
N LEU A 126 7.81 -1.94 -4.52
CA LEU A 126 8.36 -0.78 -3.81
C LEU A 126 9.87 -0.72 -3.93
N VAL A 127 10.56 -1.81 -3.62
CA VAL A 127 12.04 -1.87 -3.73
C VAL A 127 12.48 -1.66 -5.18
N SER A 128 11.84 -2.31 -6.15
CA SER A 128 12.16 -2.12 -7.57
C SER A 128 11.94 -0.68 -8.03
N ALA A 129 10.85 -0.02 -7.61
CA ALA A 129 10.60 1.38 -7.92
C ALA A 129 11.64 2.29 -7.26
N SER A 130 12.01 2.04 -6.01
CA SER A 130 13.09 2.75 -5.31
C SER A 130 14.40 2.66 -6.07
N VAL A 131 14.81 1.45 -6.49
CA VAL A 131 16.03 1.25 -7.28
C VAL A 131 15.95 1.97 -8.62
N MET A 132 14.83 1.88 -9.32
CA MET A 132 14.62 2.58 -10.58
C MET A 132 14.80 4.10 -10.41
N PHE A 133 14.19 4.69 -9.39
CA PHE A 133 14.31 6.12 -9.14
C PHE A 133 15.74 6.55 -8.78
N GLU A 134 16.47 5.74 -8.00
CA GLU A 134 17.89 6.01 -7.70
C GLU A 134 18.76 5.99 -8.97
N MET A 135 18.56 4.99 -9.83
CA MET A 135 19.35 4.83 -11.05
C MET A 135 19.05 5.91 -12.10
N VAL A 136 17.78 6.32 -12.21
CA VAL A 136 17.35 7.30 -13.22
C VAL A 136 17.65 8.73 -12.78
N PHE A 137 17.57 9.01 -11.47
CA PHE A 137 17.83 10.33 -10.91
C PHE A 137 18.92 10.25 -9.83
N PRO A 138 20.21 10.10 -10.21
CA PRO A 138 21.30 9.92 -9.26
C PRO A 138 21.72 11.22 -8.54
N LEU A 139 20.96 12.30 -8.70
CA LEU A 139 21.28 13.60 -8.11
C LEU A 139 20.68 13.74 -6.71
N PRO A 140 21.36 14.41 -5.77
CA PRO A 140 20.78 14.78 -4.49
C PRO A 140 19.50 15.60 -4.69
N GLN A 141 18.48 15.29 -3.91
CA GLN A 141 17.24 16.07 -3.97
C GLN A 141 17.41 17.33 -3.14
N PRO A 142 17.18 18.54 -3.72
CA PRO A 142 17.23 19.77 -2.94
C PRO A 142 16.05 19.89 -1.96
N ARG A 143 15.01 19.08 -2.16
CA ARG A 143 13.79 19.12 -1.33
C ARG A 143 13.81 18.06 -0.25
N LEU A 144 14.23 16.82 -0.51
CA LEU A 144 14.17 15.75 0.48
C LEU A 144 15.53 15.54 1.14
N SER A 145 15.55 15.23 2.43
CA SER A 145 16.77 14.82 3.16
C SER A 145 17.30 13.43 2.74
N THR A 146 16.75 12.83 1.69
CA THR A 146 17.05 11.49 1.18
C THR A 146 17.13 11.51 -0.36
N SER A 147 17.71 10.47 -0.96
CA SER A 147 17.81 10.36 -2.43
C SER A 147 16.47 9.99 -3.10
N PHE A 148 16.45 9.96 -4.43
CA PHE A 148 15.29 9.53 -5.22
C PHE A 148 14.82 8.10 -4.93
N GLY A 149 15.74 7.18 -4.67
CA GLY A 149 15.38 5.82 -4.25
C GLY A 149 15.20 5.63 -2.75
N GLY A 150 15.51 6.62 -1.92
CA GLY A 150 15.60 6.44 -0.48
C GLY A 150 16.65 5.41 -0.09
N ALA A 151 16.63 4.97 1.17
CA ALA A 151 17.60 4.02 1.70
C ALA A 151 17.62 2.69 0.93
N ALA A 152 16.44 2.15 0.56
CA ALA A 152 16.34 0.89 -0.18
C ALA A 152 16.99 0.99 -1.57
N GLY A 153 16.72 2.08 -2.30
CA GLY A 153 17.30 2.31 -3.62
C GLY A 153 18.82 2.47 -3.55
N GLN A 154 19.32 3.28 -2.62
CA GLN A 154 20.76 3.49 -2.41
C GLN A 154 21.51 2.21 -2.06
N LEU A 155 20.97 1.41 -1.14
CA LEU A 155 21.64 0.17 -0.72
C LEU A 155 21.79 -0.82 -1.87
N VAL A 156 20.74 -1.00 -2.67
CA VAL A 156 20.81 -1.90 -3.83
C VAL A 156 21.67 -1.29 -4.94
N ALA A 157 21.58 0.03 -5.17
CA ALA A 157 22.43 0.74 -6.12
C ALA A 157 23.92 0.52 -5.86
N GLN A 158 24.34 0.60 -4.59
CA GLN A 158 25.72 0.37 -4.16
C GLN A 158 26.18 -1.08 -4.37
N MET A 159 25.26 -2.05 -4.33
CA MET A 159 25.59 -3.45 -4.62
C MET A 159 25.76 -3.69 -6.13
N VAL A 160 25.03 -2.95 -6.97
CA VAL A 160 25.02 -3.13 -8.43
C VAL A 160 26.12 -2.32 -9.11
N LEU A 161 26.34 -1.09 -8.67
CA LEU A 161 27.38 -0.21 -9.18
C LEU A 161 28.58 -0.29 -8.23
N PRO A 162 29.67 -0.99 -8.59
CA PRO A 162 30.87 -0.99 -7.76
C PRO A 162 31.32 0.45 -7.54
N ALA A 163 31.66 0.78 -6.29
CA ALA A 163 31.99 2.11 -5.81
C ALA A 163 32.76 2.92 -6.87
N GLN A 164 32.07 3.86 -7.52
CA GLN A 164 32.76 4.91 -8.24
C GLN A 164 33.52 5.71 -7.19
N PRO A 165 34.85 5.86 -7.29
CA PRO A 165 35.58 6.74 -6.39
C PRO A 165 34.96 8.14 -6.52
N LEU A 166 34.57 8.72 -5.39
CA LEU A 166 34.02 10.08 -5.33
C LEU A 166 35.05 11.04 -5.97
N PRO A 167 34.66 11.94 -6.89
CA PRO A 167 35.50 13.07 -7.26
C PRO A 167 35.69 14.05 -6.10
#